data_AF-A0A2E8J9E2-F1
#
_entry.id   AF-A0A2E8J9E2-F1
#
_cell.length_a   1.000
_cell.length_b   1.000
_cell.length_c   1.000
_cell.angle_alpha   90.00
_cell.angle_beta   90.00
_cell.angle_gamma   90.00
#
_symmetry.space_group_name_H-M   'P 1'
#
loop_
_entity.id
_entity.type
_entity.pdbx_description
1 polymer ?
#
loop_
_entity_poly.entity_id
_entity_poly.type
_entity_poly.pdbx_seq_one_letter_code
_entity_poly.pdbx_strand_id
1 'polypeptide(L)'
;MGTTSCLNCGMLVHDGVRRCPKCDNPLDRQTDGSTVTIDIAHQGERVHEALRELETAIKETRRGMAKNLRVIVGSGAIRDAVIARVADYERRQVIISHQLEGNNAGAIIVRLK
;
A
#
# COMPACT_ATOMS: atom_id res chain seq x y z
N MET A 1 17.51 -9.78 5.05
CA MET A 1 17.79 -8.56 4.27
C MET A 1 17.01 -8.71 2.98
N GLY A 2 16.02 -7.87 2.69
CA GLY A 2 15.26 -7.96 1.45
C GLY A 2 16.03 -7.39 0.26
N THR A 3 15.57 -7.76 -0.93
CA THR A 3 16.10 -7.30 -2.22
C THR A 3 14.94 -7.05 -3.18
N THR A 4 15.03 -5.98 -3.96
CA THR A 4 14.06 -5.61 -5.01
C THR A 4 14.74 -5.56 -6.36
N SER A 5 14.02 -5.91 -7.43
CA SER A 5 14.54 -5.85 -8.81
C SER A 5 14.31 -4.47 -9.42
N CYS A 6 15.32 -3.89 -10.07
CA CYS A 6 15.16 -2.67 -10.86
C CYS A 6 14.33 -2.95 -12.12
N LEU A 7 13.14 -2.35 -12.24
CA LEU A 7 12.25 -2.54 -13.39
C LEU A 7 12.82 -2.04 -14.73
N ASN A 8 13.82 -1.16 -14.70
CA ASN A 8 14.46 -0.65 -15.92
C ASN A 8 15.52 -1.59 -16.49
N CYS A 9 16.29 -2.30 -15.63
CA CYS A 9 17.48 -3.04 -16.09
C CYS A 9 17.66 -4.43 -15.47
N GLY A 10 16.71 -4.89 -14.65
CA GLY A 10 16.65 -6.22 -14.04
C GLY A 10 17.67 -6.49 -12.93
N MET A 11 18.40 -5.49 -12.45
CA MET A 11 19.40 -5.67 -11.38
C MET A 11 18.70 -5.86 -10.04
N LEU A 12 19.10 -6.88 -9.27
CA LEU A 12 18.71 -7.03 -7.88
C LEU A 12 19.47 -6.02 -7.01
N VAL A 13 18.73 -5.28 -6.20
CA VAL A 13 19.26 -4.23 -5.33
C VAL A 13 18.79 -4.49 -3.90
N HIS A 14 19.66 -4.24 -2.92
CA HIS A 14 19.29 -4.34 -1.51
C HIS A 14 18.26 -3.29 -1.10
N ASP A 15 17.40 -3.64 -0.14
CA ASP A 15 16.44 -2.70 0.45
C ASP A 15 17.14 -1.44 0.98
N GLY A 16 16.51 -0.28 0.77
CA GLY A 16 17.00 1.02 1.25
C GLY A 16 17.88 1.79 0.27
N VAL A 17 18.33 1.16 -0.81
CA VAL A 17 19.00 1.85 -1.92
C VAL A 17 17.96 2.62 -2.74
N ARG A 18 18.18 3.93 -2.96
CA ARG A 18 17.21 4.79 -3.66
C ARG A 18 17.38 4.80 -5.19
N ARG A 19 18.56 4.49 -5.70
CA ARG A 19 18.89 4.52 -7.14
C ARG A 19 19.59 3.24 -7.55
N CYS A 20 19.24 2.71 -8.72
CA CYS A 20 19.86 1.51 -9.25
C CYS A 20 21.35 1.76 -9.54
N PRO A 21 22.28 0.99 -8.97
CA PRO A 21 23.71 1.23 -9.21
C PRO A 21 24.15 0.89 -10.64
N LYS A 22 23.32 0.20 -11.43
CA LYS A 22 23.62 -0.13 -12.83
C LYS A 22 23.13 0.91 -13.85
N CYS A 23 21.94 1.47 -13.66
CA CYS A 23 21.32 2.35 -14.66
C CYS A 23 20.86 3.70 -14.10
N ASP A 24 21.18 3.99 -12.82
CA ASP A 24 20.82 5.21 -12.10
C ASP A 24 19.31 5.49 -11.98
N ASN A 25 18.45 4.54 -12.37
CA ASN A 25 17.00 4.73 -12.27
C ASN A 25 16.55 4.86 -10.80
N PRO A 26 15.67 5.81 -10.45
CA PRO A 26 15.11 5.93 -9.10
C PRO A 26 14.26 4.69 -8.78
N LEU A 27 14.66 3.92 -7.78
CA LEU A 27 13.99 2.69 -7.36
C LEU A 27 12.74 3.01 -6.53
N ASP A 28 12.77 4.10 -5.78
CA ASP A 28 11.68 4.61 -4.94
C ASP A 28 10.49 5.17 -5.72
N ARG A 29 10.57 5.19 -7.06
CA ARG A 29 9.51 5.64 -7.97
C ARG A 29 9.09 4.56 -8.97
N GLN A 30 9.67 3.36 -8.85
CA GLN A 30 9.32 2.25 -9.74
C GLN A 30 8.05 1.57 -9.23
N THR A 31 7.10 1.40 -10.13
CA THR A 31 5.94 0.54 -9.89
C THR A 31 5.76 -0.42 -11.06
N ASP A 32 5.40 -1.67 -10.80
CA ASP A 32 5.03 -2.66 -11.82
C ASP A 32 3.57 -2.49 -12.30
N GLY A 33 2.84 -1.51 -11.72
CA GLY A 33 1.44 -1.23 -12.04
C GLY A 33 0.44 -2.16 -11.37
N SER A 34 0.91 -3.15 -10.60
CA SER A 34 0.05 -4.13 -9.94
C SER A 34 -0.76 -3.53 -8.77
N THR A 35 -1.81 -4.26 -8.40
CA THR A 35 -2.65 -3.95 -7.25
C THR A 35 -2.61 -5.13 -6.29
N VAL A 36 -2.11 -4.91 -5.07
CA VAL A 36 -2.17 -5.90 -3.99
C VAL A 36 -3.54 -5.79 -3.32
N THR A 37 -4.21 -6.91 -3.06
CA THR A 37 -5.49 -6.90 -2.34
C THR A 37 -5.32 -7.57 -0.98
N ILE A 38 -5.83 -6.92 0.06
CA ILE A 38 -5.91 -7.47 1.42
C ILE A 38 -7.34 -7.40 1.91
N ASP A 39 -7.70 -8.31 2.81
CA ASP A 39 -8.90 -8.23 3.63
C ASP A 39 -8.45 -7.95 5.07
N ILE A 40 -9.11 -7.00 5.74
CA ILE A 40 -8.80 -6.59 7.12
C ILE A 40 -10.08 -6.50 7.96
N ALA A 41 -11.19 -7.00 7.44
CA ALA A 41 -12.50 -6.98 8.08
C ALA A 41 -13.05 -8.40 8.22
N HIS A 42 -12.26 -9.27 8.82
CA HIS A 42 -12.64 -10.66 9.07
C HIS A 42 -13.59 -10.77 10.28
N GLN A 43 -14.25 -11.93 10.44
CA GLN A 43 -15.19 -12.14 11.54
C GLN A 43 -14.53 -11.98 12.91
N GLY A 44 -15.04 -11.03 13.70
CA GLY A 44 -14.58 -10.77 15.07
C GLY A 44 -13.37 -9.83 15.17
N GLU A 45 -12.86 -9.34 14.05
CA GLU A 45 -11.72 -8.43 14.00
C GLU A 45 -12.03 -7.10 14.70
N ARG A 46 -11.13 -6.65 15.57
CA ARG A 46 -11.29 -5.38 16.27
C ARG A 46 -10.70 -4.25 15.43
N VAL A 47 -11.27 -3.04 15.56
CA VAL A 47 -10.82 -1.85 14.83
C VAL A 47 -9.30 -1.60 14.93
N HIS A 48 -8.71 -1.80 16.11
CA HIS A 48 -7.28 -1.58 16.30
C HIS A 48 -6.40 -2.63 15.60
N GLU A 49 -6.89 -3.88 15.46
CA GLU A 49 -6.21 -4.96 14.73
C GLU A 49 -6.22 -4.65 13.24
N ALA A 50 -7.40 -4.34 12.69
CA ALA A 50 -7.55 -3.92 11.30
C ALA A 50 -6.64 -2.73 10.92
N LEU A 51 -6.50 -1.74 11.81
CA LEU A 51 -5.61 -0.60 11.58
C LEU A 51 -4.12 -0.97 11.61
N ARG A 52 -3.73 -1.98 12.41
CA ARG A 52 -2.36 -2.50 12.45
C ARG A 52 -2.04 -3.30 11.18
N GLU A 53 -3.01 -4.08 10.69
CA GLU A 53 -2.89 -4.81 9.43
C GLU A 53 -2.77 -3.86 8.24
N LEU A 54 -3.60 -2.81 8.19
CA LEU A 54 -3.47 -1.73 7.21
C LEU A 54 -2.07 -1.11 7.20
N GLU A 55 -1.52 -0.77 8.37
CA GLU A 55 -0.19 -0.16 8.46
C GLU A 55 0.90 -1.12 7.96
N THR A 56 0.78 -2.40 8.31
CA THR A 56 1.71 -3.45 7.86
C THR A 56 1.65 -3.60 6.34
N ALA A 57 0.46 -3.72 5.79
CA ALA A 57 0.25 -3.88 4.36
C ALA A 57 0.73 -2.66 3.56
N ILE A 58 0.53 -1.43 4.04
CA ILE A 58 1.10 -0.24 3.39
C ILE A 58 2.63 -0.31 3.39
N LYS A 59 3.26 -0.70 4.51
CA LYS A 59 4.74 -0.83 4.58
C LYS A 59 5.26 -1.90 3.64
N GLU A 60 4.60 -3.05 3.56
CA GLU A 60 5.00 -4.15 2.70
C GLU A 60 4.78 -3.83 1.21
N THR A 61 3.61 -3.27 0.87
CA THR A 61 3.30 -2.91 -0.52
C THR A 61 4.26 -1.84 -1.05
N ARG A 62 4.67 -0.89 -0.20
CA ARG A 62 5.69 0.12 -0.53
C ARG A 62 7.11 -0.42 -0.65
N ARG A 63 7.42 -1.54 0.02
CA ARG A 63 8.69 -2.26 -0.19
C ARG A 63 8.64 -3.07 -1.48
N GLY A 64 7.46 -3.57 -1.83
CA GLY A 64 7.16 -4.11 -3.15
C GLY A 64 7.13 -3.03 -4.23
N MET A 65 6.94 -3.46 -5.47
CA MET A 65 6.80 -2.57 -6.63
C MET A 65 5.33 -2.31 -6.99
N ALA A 66 4.39 -2.69 -6.12
CA ALA A 66 2.96 -2.55 -6.41
C ALA A 66 2.52 -1.08 -6.35
N LYS A 67 1.69 -0.69 -7.32
CA LYS A 67 1.21 0.69 -7.46
C LYS A 67 0.06 1.00 -6.53
N ASN A 68 -0.82 0.02 -6.33
CA ASN A 68 -2.03 0.18 -5.54
C ASN A 68 -2.14 -0.91 -4.48
N LEU A 69 -2.79 -0.56 -3.37
CA LEU A 69 -3.26 -1.46 -2.34
C LEU A 69 -4.78 -1.37 -2.26
N ARG A 70 -5.49 -2.45 -2.54
CA ARG A 70 -6.93 -2.59 -2.37
C ARG A 70 -7.20 -3.21 -1.01
N VAL A 71 -7.91 -2.49 -0.16
CA VAL A 71 -8.20 -2.90 1.22
C VAL A 71 -9.69 -3.21 1.33
N ILE A 72 -10.05 -4.46 1.63
CA ILE A 72 -11.42 -4.86 1.94
C ILE A 72 -11.66 -4.56 3.42
N VAL A 73 -12.60 -3.67 3.69
CA VAL A 73 -12.91 -3.11 5.02
C VAL A 73 -14.31 -3.46 5.50
N GLY A 74 -15.13 -4.08 4.65
CA GLY A 74 -16.52 -4.36 4.94
C GLY A 74 -17.31 -3.09 5.27
N SER A 75 -18.16 -3.14 6.29
CA SER A 75 -19.01 -2.02 6.71
C SER A 75 -18.85 -1.68 8.19
N GLY A 76 -19.31 -0.50 8.60
CA GLY A 76 -19.34 -0.09 10.01
C GLY A 76 -18.01 0.44 10.52
N ALA A 77 -17.71 0.19 11.81
CA ALA A 77 -16.64 0.89 12.54
C ALA A 77 -15.23 0.70 11.94
N ILE A 78 -14.92 -0.49 11.39
CA ILE A 78 -13.62 -0.73 10.73
C ILE A 78 -13.50 0.17 9.49
N ARG A 79 -14.51 0.18 8.62
CA ARG A 79 -14.53 1.03 7.43
C ARG A 79 -14.30 2.49 7.80
N ASP A 80 -15.07 3.02 8.74
CA ASP A 80 -15.02 4.44 9.10
C ASP A 80 -13.64 4.80 9.70
N ALA A 81 -13.08 3.92 10.54
CA ALA A 81 -11.74 4.09 11.10
C ALA A 81 -10.64 4.03 10.03
N VAL A 82 -10.75 3.10 9.07
CA VAL A 82 -9.79 2.96 7.98
C VAL A 82 -9.85 4.18 7.07
N ILE A 83 -11.04 4.67 6.69
CA ILE A 83 -11.22 5.91 5.91
C ILE A 83 -10.53 7.08 6.61
N ALA A 84 -10.78 7.27 7.90
CA ALA A 84 -10.15 8.34 8.67
C ALA A 84 -8.62 8.21 8.67
N ARG A 85 -8.09 6.98 8.78
CA ARG A 85 -6.66 6.70 8.76
C ARG A 85 -6.01 6.97 7.40
N VAL A 86 -6.59 6.48 6.30
CA VAL A 86 -6.02 6.69 4.96
C VAL A 86 -6.10 8.16 4.56
N ALA A 87 -7.14 8.89 4.97
CA ALA A 87 -7.23 10.33 4.79
C ALA A 87 -6.13 11.08 5.57
N ASP A 88 -5.80 10.66 6.80
CA ASP A 88 -4.67 11.19 7.54
C ASP A 88 -3.33 10.89 6.85
N TYR A 89 -3.16 9.67 6.34
CA TYR A 89 -1.96 9.29 5.57
C TYR A 89 -1.81 10.09 4.27
N GLU A 90 -2.89 10.39 3.57
CA GLU A 90 -2.85 11.25 2.38
C GLU A 90 -2.44 12.67 2.73
N ARG A 91 -3.04 13.27 3.78
CA ARG A 91 -2.65 14.61 4.26
C ARG A 91 -1.17 14.67 4.68
N ARG A 92 -0.67 13.61 5.32
CA ARG A 92 0.74 13.48 5.73
C ARG A 92 1.67 13.02 4.60
N GLN A 93 1.15 12.85 3.37
CA GLN A 93 1.91 12.43 2.20
C GLN A 93 2.60 11.07 2.35
N VAL A 94 2.04 10.20 3.19
CA VAL A 94 2.45 8.80 3.37
C VAL A 94 1.98 7.95 2.18
N ILE A 95 0.79 8.25 1.66
CA ILE A 95 0.21 7.70 0.42
C ILE A 95 -0.03 8.84 -0.57
N ILE A 96 -0.29 8.52 -1.85
CA ILE A 96 -0.62 9.52 -2.87
C ILE A 96 -2.09 9.93 -2.77
N SER A 97 -2.99 8.96 -2.75
CA SER A 97 -4.43 9.19 -2.74
C SER A 97 -5.19 7.95 -2.25
N HIS A 98 -6.43 8.13 -1.80
CA HIS A 98 -7.37 7.03 -1.57
C HIS A 98 -8.70 7.25 -2.31
N GLN A 99 -9.38 6.16 -2.65
CA GLN A 99 -10.70 6.17 -3.27
C GLN A 99 -11.54 5.00 -2.76
N LEU A 100 -12.81 5.26 -2.45
CA LEU A 100 -13.78 4.19 -2.19
C LEU A 100 -14.17 3.51 -3.50
N GLU A 101 -14.23 2.19 -3.49
CA GLU A 101 -14.64 1.42 -4.65
C GLU A 101 -16.15 1.59 -4.87
N GLY A 102 -16.56 2.18 -6.00
CA GLY A 102 -17.91 2.72 -6.28
C GLY A 102 -19.12 2.02 -5.64
N ASN A 103 -19.82 1.15 -6.38
CA ASN A 103 -21.04 0.47 -5.90
C ASN A 103 -20.80 -0.49 -4.72
N ASN A 104 -19.56 -0.65 -4.26
CA ASN A 104 -19.18 -1.52 -3.16
C ASN A 104 -18.27 -0.78 -2.17
N ALA A 105 -18.90 0.01 -1.30
CA ALA A 105 -18.22 0.74 -0.21
C ALA A 105 -17.50 -0.17 0.82
N GLY A 106 -17.45 -1.48 0.57
CA GLY A 106 -16.68 -2.47 1.32
C GLY A 106 -15.21 -2.54 0.97
N ALA A 107 -14.73 -1.77 -0.02
CA ALA A 107 -13.32 -1.72 -0.39
C ALA A 107 -12.81 -0.30 -0.64
N ILE A 108 -11.51 -0.10 -0.36
CA ILE A 108 -10.79 1.16 -0.53
C ILE A 108 -9.54 0.90 -1.37
N ILE A 109 -9.36 1.67 -2.44
CA ILE A 109 -8.14 1.66 -3.24
C ILE A 109 -7.22 2.76 -2.70
N VAL A 110 -6.04 2.36 -2.26
CA VAL A 110 -4.96 3.24 -1.79
C VAL A 110 -3.87 3.25 -2.84
N ARG A 111 -3.53 4.44 -3.35
CA ARG A 111 -2.42 4.63 -4.28
C ARG A 111 -1.15 4.95 -3.53
N LEU A 112 -0.10 4.19 -3.78
CA LEU A 112 1.20 4.34 -3.15
C LEU A 112 2.17 5.11 -4.06
N LYS A 113 3.24 5.61 -3.45
CA LYS A 113 4.33 6.30 -4.16
C LYS A 113 5.22 5.32 -4.89
#